data_AF-A0A0B2V8X6-F1
#
_entry.id   AF-A0A0B2V8X6-F1
#
_cell.length_a   1.000
_cell.length_b   1.000
_cell.length_c   1.000
_cell.angle_alpha   90.00
_cell.angle_beta   90.00
_cell.angle_gamma   90.00
#
_symmetry.space_group_name_H-M   'P 1'
#
loop_
_entity.id
_entity.type
_entity.pdbx_description
1 polymer ?
#
loop_
_entity_poly.entity_id
_entity_poly.type
_entity_poly.pdbx_seq_one_letter_code
_entity_poly.pdbx_strand_id
1 'polypeptide(L)'
;MIVSTSFGTPGGQRAGDPSGKHPRIEPGSPRMRIGSSTDELLPLSTGRGLLMGSLIVEVNGRRLDCSSAPVIISDLIHCAKYISWARFILVVEKDATFQKLTQEGFLSQFSPALLVTGKGYPDISTRKFLKHITSIYKVPLFGLMDCDPHGIEIAMTYKYGGRLKSAEVGDLSLPNFIWIGLSRSEVCRYPLPREQFLPLQKTEFKKTAKLCERAAALHDWTLLCELNCLRESRTKLELEAISGIAPGFMCNELLAEKLAEFRCETHRQIENDLTPL
;
A
#
# COMPACT_ATOMS: atom_id res chain seq x y z
N MET A 1 48.13 19.35 43.52
CA MET A 1 49.56 18.98 43.71
C MET A 1 50.07 18.58 42.32
N ILE A 2 50.79 19.45 41.60
CA ILE A 2 52.27 19.65 41.66
C ILE A 2 52.99 18.47 40.93
N VAL A 3 53.49 18.55 39.67
CA VAL A 3 54.65 19.30 39.07
C VAL A 3 55.97 18.47 39.17
N SER A 4 56.82 18.23 38.13
CA SER A 4 56.98 18.87 36.79
C SER A 4 57.73 18.03 35.69
N THR A 5 57.52 18.39 34.40
CA THR A 5 58.47 18.50 33.24
C THR A 5 59.70 17.57 32.99
N SER A 6 59.64 16.80 31.89
CA SER A 6 60.49 16.76 30.65
C SER A 6 62.05 16.85 30.59
N PHE A 7 62.58 16.30 29.47
CA PHE A 7 63.92 16.39 28.78
C PHE A 7 64.80 15.11 28.85
N GLY A 8 65.49 14.64 27.79
CA GLY A 8 65.66 15.15 26.40
C GLY A 8 66.30 14.15 25.40
N THR A 9 66.55 14.61 24.17
CA THR A 9 67.20 13.95 22.98
C THR A 9 68.76 14.08 23.03
N PRO A 10 69.65 13.60 22.08
CA PRO A 10 69.45 13.41 20.60
C PRO A 10 70.29 12.37 19.77
N GLY A 11 69.93 12.23 18.47
CA GLY A 11 70.80 11.88 17.31
C GLY A 11 71.08 10.39 17.00
N GLY A 12 71.20 9.91 15.73
CA GLY A 12 70.92 10.50 14.41
C GLY A 12 71.55 9.71 13.22
N GLN A 13 70.93 9.73 12.02
CA GLN A 13 71.46 9.32 10.68
C GLN A 13 71.75 7.80 10.44
N ARG A 14 71.71 7.19 9.23
CA ARG A 14 71.31 7.55 7.85
C ARG A 14 71.10 6.27 6.96
N ALA A 15 70.20 6.37 5.97
CA ALA A 15 70.19 5.76 4.60
C ALA A 15 70.48 4.26 4.29
N GLY A 16 69.71 3.67 3.36
CA GLY A 16 70.06 2.43 2.62
C GLY A 16 68.93 1.74 1.82
N ASP A 17 68.88 1.96 0.51
CA ASP A 17 68.13 1.22 -0.55
C ASP A 17 69.14 1.10 -1.75
N PRO A 18 69.21 0.03 -2.60
CA PRO A 18 68.18 -0.25 -3.62
C PRO A 18 68.02 -1.68 -4.21
N SER A 19 66.92 -1.83 -4.96
CA SER A 19 66.79 -2.56 -6.26
C SER A 19 66.65 -4.11 -6.36
N GLY A 20 65.44 -4.55 -6.76
CA GLY A 20 65.17 -4.93 -8.16
C GLY A 20 65.29 -6.41 -8.62
N LYS A 21 64.17 -6.97 -9.15
CA LYS A 21 64.11 -7.80 -10.38
C LYS A 21 62.66 -8.22 -10.79
N HIS A 22 62.39 -8.09 -12.09
CA HIS A 22 61.27 -8.61 -12.90
C HIS A 22 61.91 -9.17 -14.20
N PRO A 23 61.21 -9.74 -15.21
CA PRO A 23 59.83 -10.25 -15.32
C PRO A 23 59.75 -11.66 -15.98
N ARG A 24 58.54 -12.20 -16.21
CA ARG A 24 58.20 -12.90 -17.47
C ARG A 24 56.68 -12.87 -17.72
N ILE A 25 56.29 -12.54 -18.95
CA ILE A 25 54.91 -12.58 -19.47
C ILE A 25 54.94 -13.49 -20.70
N GLU A 26 53.94 -14.37 -20.88
CA GLU A 26 53.72 -15.10 -22.13
C GLU A 26 52.36 -14.73 -22.75
N PRO A 27 52.25 -14.66 -24.09
CA PRO A 27 51.04 -14.21 -24.77
C PRO A 27 50.05 -15.37 -25.00
N GLY A 28 48.90 -15.33 -24.32
CA GLY A 28 47.77 -16.24 -24.54
C GLY A 28 46.60 -15.56 -25.26
N SER A 29 46.11 -16.19 -26.33
CA SER A 29 45.07 -15.68 -27.23
C SER A 29 43.76 -15.24 -26.52
N PRO A 30 43.05 -14.21 -27.02
CA PRO A 30 41.76 -13.80 -26.47
C PRO A 30 40.67 -14.82 -26.82
N ARG A 31 40.46 -15.81 -25.94
CA ARG A 31 39.20 -16.56 -25.92
C ARG A 31 38.09 -15.57 -25.52
N MET A 32 37.13 -15.33 -26.43
CA MET A 32 35.84 -14.77 -26.04
C MET A 32 35.24 -15.69 -24.96
N ARG A 33 35.25 -15.24 -23.71
CA ARG A 33 34.29 -15.74 -22.74
C ARG A 33 32.95 -15.19 -23.18
N ILE A 34 32.10 -16.07 -23.71
CA ILE A 34 30.66 -15.82 -23.75
C ILE A 34 30.29 -15.41 -22.33
N GLY A 35 29.85 -14.16 -22.18
CA GLY A 35 29.38 -13.68 -20.88
C GLY A 35 28.26 -14.60 -20.45
N SER A 36 28.47 -15.33 -19.35
CA SER A 36 27.35 -15.94 -18.65
C SER A 36 26.44 -14.79 -18.25
N SER A 37 25.32 -14.66 -18.94
CA SER A 37 24.19 -13.88 -18.48
C SER A 37 23.70 -14.55 -17.21
N THR A 38 24.34 -14.19 -16.10
CA THR A 38 23.69 -14.21 -14.80
C THR A 38 22.48 -13.31 -14.98
N ASP A 39 21.32 -13.92 -15.15
CA ASP A 39 20.07 -13.30 -14.72
C ASP A 39 20.35 -12.76 -13.33
N GLU A 40 20.42 -11.44 -13.21
CA GLU A 40 20.26 -10.79 -11.94
C GLU A 40 18.83 -11.09 -11.53
N LEU A 41 18.66 -12.17 -10.75
CA LEU A 41 17.43 -12.42 -10.01
C LEU A 41 17.24 -11.22 -9.09
N LEU A 42 16.51 -10.22 -9.62
CA LEU A 42 15.76 -9.28 -8.83
C LEU A 42 15.09 -10.07 -7.72
N PRO A 43 15.08 -9.60 -6.46
CA PRO A 43 14.26 -10.19 -5.43
C PRO A 43 12.82 -10.24 -5.94
N LEU A 44 12.38 -11.44 -6.35
CA LEU A 44 11.03 -11.68 -6.85
C LEU A 44 10.12 -11.35 -5.68
N SER A 45 9.56 -10.14 -5.71
CA SER A 45 8.63 -9.64 -4.70
C SER A 45 7.40 -10.52 -4.72
N THR A 46 7.43 -11.60 -3.94
CA THR A 46 6.33 -12.55 -3.78
C THR A 46 5.09 -11.75 -3.41
N GLY A 47 4.17 -11.65 -4.37
CA GLY A 47 2.94 -10.91 -4.19
C GLY A 47 2.12 -11.54 -3.07
N ARG A 48 1.65 -10.71 -2.15
CA ARG A 48 0.86 -11.12 -0.98
C ARG A 48 -0.54 -10.54 -0.99
N GLY A 49 -0.80 -9.55 -1.84
CA GLY A 49 -2.12 -8.98 -2.02
C GLY A 49 -3.13 -9.97 -2.61
N LEU A 50 -4.40 -9.78 -2.26
CA LEU A 50 -5.54 -10.57 -2.77
C LEU A 50 -6.47 -9.69 -3.59
N LEU A 51 -7.19 -10.30 -4.53
CA LEU A 51 -8.32 -9.69 -5.24
C LEU A 51 -9.51 -10.65 -5.33
N MET A 52 -10.72 -10.12 -5.44
CA MET A 52 -11.94 -10.86 -5.78
C MET A 52 -12.93 -9.93 -6.50
N GLY A 53 -13.76 -10.45 -7.40
CA GLY A 53 -14.85 -9.71 -8.06
C GLY A 53 -14.90 -9.84 -9.58
N SER A 54 -15.44 -8.82 -10.23
CA SER A 54 -15.82 -8.76 -11.65
C SER A 54 -14.65 -8.70 -12.65
N LEU A 55 -13.78 -9.72 -12.61
CA LEU A 55 -12.60 -9.89 -13.44
C LEU A 55 -12.40 -11.35 -13.82
N ILE A 56 -12.12 -11.59 -15.10
CA ILE A 56 -11.51 -12.84 -15.59
C ILE A 56 -10.06 -12.53 -15.98
N VAL A 57 -9.14 -13.41 -15.60
CA VAL A 57 -7.73 -13.35 -15.99
C VAL A 57 -7.41 -14.51 -16.91
N GLU A 58 -6.91 -14.23 -18.12
CA GLU A 58 -6.53 -15.23 -19.11
C GLU A 58 -4.99 -15.32 -19.17
N VAL A 59 -4.43 -16.48 -18.81
CA VAL A 59 -2.98 -16.77 -18.79
C VAL A 59 -2.73 -18.06 -19.55
N ASN A 60 -1.89 -18.00 -20.60
CA ASN A 60 -1.52 -19.16 -21.42
C ASN A 60 -2.72 -20.02 -21.89
N GLY A 61 -3.82 -19.36 -22.29
CA GLY A 61 -5.06 -20.00 -22.74
C GLY A 61 -5.97 -20.56 -21.63
N ARG A 62 -5.56 -20.48 -20.36
CA ARG A 62 -6.42 -20.79 -19.20
C ARG A 62 -7.12 -19.53 -18.72
N ARG A 63 -8.40 -19.64 -18.36
CA ARG A 63 -9.18 -18.56 -17.74
C ARG A 63 -9.37 -18.85 -16.25
N LEU A 64 -9.03 -17.86 -15.44
CA LEU A 64 -9.31 -17.80 -14.01
C LEU A 64 -10.41 -16.77 -13.79
N ASP A 65 -11.56 -17.20 -13.28
CA ASP A 65 -12.64 -16.32 -12.84
C ASP A 65 -12.37 -15.88 -11.40
N CYS A 66 -12.25 -14.57 -11.17
CA CYS A 66 -11.97 -14.01 -9.86
C CYS A 66 -13.23 -13.66 -9.05
N SER A 67 -14.43 -13.91 -9.58
CA SER A 67 -15.70 -13.57 -8.93
C SER A 67 -16.05 -14.48 -7.75
N SER A 68 -15.60 -15.74 -7.79
CA SER A 68 -16.07 -16.81 -6.90
C SER A 68 -15.18 -17.09 -5.70
N ALA A 69 -13.88 -16.72 -5.74
CA ALA A 69 -12.95 -16.89 -4.64
C ALA A 69 -11.81 -15.86 -4.69
N PRO A 70 -11.16 -15.54 -3.54
CA PRO A 70 -9.99 -14.68 -3.51
C PRO A 70 -8.79 -15.26 -4.28
N VAL A 71 -8.14 -14.44 -5.10
CA VAL A 71 -6.97 -14.79 -5.92
C VAL A 71 -5.75 -13.97 -5.49
N ILE A 72 -4.57 -14.59 -5.43
CA ILE A 72 -3.32 -13.91 -5.08
C ILE A 72 -2.79 -13.13 -6.29
N ILE A 73 -2.41 -11.86 -6.07
CA ILE A 73 -1.99 -10.95 -7.15
C ILE A 73 -0.61 -11.31 -7.74
N SER A 74 0.22 -12.07 -7.01
CA SER A 74 1.53 -12.57 -7.48
C SER A 74 1.47 -13.22 -8.86
N ASP A 75 0.40 -13.98 -9.09
CA ASP A 75 0.32 -14.96 -10.18
C ASP A 75 -0.18 -14.34 -11.49
N LEU A 76 -0.49 -13.04 -11.48
CA LEU A 76 -1.24 -12.35 -12.54
C LEU A 76 -0.38 -11.36 -13.34
N ILE A 77 0.81 -11.00 -12.86
CA ILE A 77 1.51 -9.77 -13.30
C ILE A 77 2.28 -9.94 -14.62
N HIS A 78 2.56 -11.18 -15.04
CA HIS A 78 3.36 -11.46 -16.22
C HIS A 78 2.54 -12.26 -17.25
N CYS A 79 2.34 -11.66 -18.43
CA CYS A 79 1.64 -12.24 -19.60
C CYS A 79 0.14 -12.56 -19.44
N ALA A 80 -0.54 -11.99 -18.43
CA ALA A 80 -1.98 -12.11 -18.30
C ALA A 80 -2.75 -11.09 -19.16
N LYS A 81 -3.83 -11.55 -19.81
CA LYS A 81 -4.87 -10.69 -20.39
C LYS A 81 -6.01 -10.57 -19.38
N TYR A 82 -6.35 -9.33 -19.01
CA TYR A 82 -7.46 -9.04 -18.12
C TYR A 82 -8.75 -8.83 -18.93
N ILE A 83 -9.88 -9.29 -18.38
CA ILE A 83 -11.23 -9.04 -18.88
C ILE A 83 -12.09 -8.62 -17.68
N SER A 84 -12.13 -7.32 -17.41
CA SER A 84 -12.92 -6.71 -16.32
C SER A 84 -14.20 -6.08 -16.83
N TRP A 85 -15.25 -6.17 -16.03
CA TRP A 85 -16.51 -5.40 -16.19
C TRP A 85 -16.90 -4.67 -14.88
N ALA A 86 -15.96 -4.59 -13.93
CA ALA A 86 -16.14 -3.80 -12.72
C ALA A 86 -16.41 -2.32 -13.03
N ARG A 87 -17.34 -1.70 -12.32
CA ARG A 87 -17.58 -0.24 -12.36
C ARG A 87 -16.59 0.54 -11.51
N PHE A 88 -16.05 -0.07 -10.46
CA PHE A 88 -15.07 0.53 -9.55
C PHE A 88 -14.20 -0.55 -8.87
N ILE A 89 -13.16 -0.11 -8.16
CA ILE A 89 -12.30 -0.96 -7.34
C ILE A 89 -12.29 -0.42 -5.91
N LEU A 90 -12.50 -1.27 -4.91
CA LEU A 90 -12.29 -0.97 -3.50
C LEU A 90 -11.04 -1.68 -2.99
N VAL A 91 -10.10 -0.91 -2.47
CA VAL A 91 -8.90 -1.43 -1.79
C VAL A 91 -9.07 -1.31 -0.29
N VAL A 92 -8.91 -2.41 0.44
CA VAL A 92 -8.92 -2.43 1.90
C VAL A 92 -7.56 -2.76 2.50
N GLU A 93 -7.25 -2.16 3.64
CA GLU A 93 -5.93 -2.30 4.28
C GLU A 93 -5.61 -3.75 4.66
N LYS A 94 -6.41 -4.32 5.55
CA LYS A 94 -6.15 -5.60 6.23
C LYS A 94 -6.81 -6.78 5.51
N ASP A 95 -6.19 -7.96 5.62
CA ASP A 95 -6.80 -9.23 5.19
C ASP A 95 -8.09 -9.51 5.98
N ALA A 96 -8.10 -9.26 7.29
CA ALA A 96 -9.30 -9.38 8.12
C ALA A 96 -10.50 -8.58 7.57
N THR A 97 -10.29 -7.32 7.17
CA THR A 97 -11.33 -6.49 6.53
C THR A 97 -11.78 -7.07 5.19
N PHE A 98 -10.86 -7.58 4.38
CA PHE A 98 -11.16 -8.22 3.10
C PHE A 98 -12.03 -9.48 3.28
N GLN A 99 -11.65 -10.37 4.21
CA GLN A 99 -12.43 -11.58 4.52
C GLN A 99 -13.80 -11.21 5.08
N LYS A 100 -13.86 -10.22 5.97
CA LYS A 100 -15.11 -9.74 6.59
C LYS A 100 -16.10 -9.20 5.54
N LEU A 101 -15.66 -8.32 4.64
CA LEU A 101 -16.49 -7.82 3.54
C LEU A 101 -16.94 -8.92 2.58
N THR A 102 -16.09 -9.92 2.33
CA THR A 102 -16.43 -11.08 1.51
C THR A 102 -17.55 -11.91 2.17
N GLN A 103 -17.45 -12.15 3.48
CA GLN A 103 -18.47 -12.86 4.26
C GLN A 103 -19.78 -12.08 4.41
N GLU A 104 -19.71 -10.74 4.48
CA GLU A 104 -20.89 -9.85 4.52
C GLU A 104 -21.50 -9.57 3.14
N GLY A 105 -21.04 -10.28 2.09
CA GLY A 105 -21.65 -10.22 0.76
C GLY A 105 -21.43 -8.88 0.04
N PHE A 106 -20.30 -8.20 0.26
CA PHE A 106 -19.96 -6.93 -0.42
C PHE A 106 -20.16 -7.01 -1.94
N LEU A 107 -19.67 -8.07 -2.58
CA LEU A 107 -19.82 -8.26 -4.02
C LEU A 107 -21.28 -8.55 -4.46
N SER A 108 -22.17 -8.97 -3.56
CA SER A 108 -23.61 -9.06 -3.86
C SER A 108 -24.30 -7.70 -3.82
N GLN A 109 -23.84 -6.79 -2.94
CA GLN A 109 -24.45 -5.47 -2.76
C GLN A 109 -23.92 -4.38 -3.71
N PHE A 110 -22.66 -4.50 -4.15
CA PHE A 110 -21.97 -3.47 -4.93
C PHE A 110 -21.42 -3.99 -6.29
N SER A 111 -21.97 -5.06 -6.84
CA SER A 111 -21.55 -5.58 -8.16
C SER A 111 -22.02 -4.68 -9.32
N PRO A 112 -21.24 -4.56 -10.42
CA PRO A 112 -19.92 -5.18 -10.63
C PRO A 112 -18.77 -4.34 -10.05
N ALA A 113 -17.87 -4.99 -9.31
CA ALA A 113 -16.75 -4.35 -8.60
C ALA A 113 -15.55 -5.28 -8.46
N LEU A 114 -14.39 -4.72 -8.08
CA LEU A 114 -13.26 -5.49 -7.55
C LEU A 114 -12.99 -5.09 -6.09
N LEU A 115 -12.92 -6.08 -5.21
CA LEU A 115 -12.37 -5.95 -3.87
C LEU A 115 -10.90 -6.37 -3.91
N VAL A 116 -10.01 -5.59 -3.31
CA VAL A 116 -8.55 -5.81 -3.31
C VAL A 116 -7.99 -5.55 -1.91
N THR A 117 -6.96 -6.27 -1.48
CA THR A 117 -6.15 -5.90 -0.30
C THR A 117 -4.67 -6.06 -0.57
N GLY A 118 -3.85 -5.14 -0.02
CA GLY A 118 -2.39 -5.27 0.04
C GLY A 118 -1.88 -6.03 1.26
N LYS A 119 -2.77 -6.43 2.19
CA LYS A 119 -2.44 -6.98 3.53
C LYS A 119 -1.52 -6.04 4.33
N GLY A 120 -1.92 -4.78 4.43
CA GLY A 120 -1.14 -3.66 4.98
C GLY A 120 -0.51 -2.81 3.89
N TYR A 121 0.77 -2.45 4.04
CA TYR A 121 1.48 -1.66 3.03
C TYR A 121 1.60 -2.43 1.70
N PRO A 122 1.14 -1.85 0.58
CA PRO A 122 1.09 -2.56 -0.69
C PRO A 122 2.47 -2.89 -1.25
N ASP A 123 2.66 -4.16 -1.57
CA ASP A 123 3.80 -4.63 -2.35
C ASP A 123 3.78 -4.09 -3.80
N ILE A 124 4.92 -4.22 -4.47
CA ILE A 124 5.11 -3.77 -5.86
C ILE A 124 4.09 -4.45 -6.79
N SER A 125 3.82 -5.72 -6.53
CA SER A 125 2.92 -6.60 -7.27
C SER A 125 1.47 -6.07 -7.31
N THR A 126 0.92 -5.75 -6.14
CA THR A 126 -0.41 -5.14 -5.95
C THR A 126 -0.51 -3.79 -6.65
N ARG A 127 0.51 -2.92 -6.51
CA ARG A 127 0.50 -1.61 -7.18
C ARG A 127 0.62 -1.73 -8.71
N LYS A 128 1.42 -2.66 -9.23
CA LYS A 128 1.52 -2.93 -10.67
C LYS A 128 0.18 -3.40 -11.25
N PHE A 129 -0.48 -4.35 -10.60
CA PHE A 129 -1.82 -4.80 -10.99
C PHE A 129 -2.84 -3.64 -11.00
N LEU A 130 -2.93 -2.88 -9.89
CA LEU A 130 -3.86 -1.75 -9.80
C LEU A 130 -3.58 -0.67 -10.85
N LYS A 131 -2.31 -0.36 -11.13
CA LYS A 131 -1.94 0.61 -12.17
C LYS A 131 -2.32 0.11 -13.56
N HIS A 132 -2.11 -1.17 -13.84
CA HIS A 132 -2.45 -1.77 -15.12
C HIS A 132 -3.98 -1.79 -15.34
N ILE A 133 -4.75 -2.33 -14.40
CA ILE A 133 -6.21 -2.47 -14.54
C ILE A 133 -6.91 -1.10 -14.63
N THR A 134 -6.51 -0.11 -13.83
CA THR A 134 -7.06 1.26 -13.91
C THR A 134 -6.60 1.99 -15.18
N SER A 135 -5.41 1.70 -15.71
CA SER A 135 -4.95 2.27 -16.97
C SER A 135 -5.77 1.82 -18.18
N ILE A 136 -6.28 0.58 -18.17
CA ILE A 136 -7.09 0.00 -19.25
C ILE A 136 -8.56 0.41 -19.10
N TYR A 137 -9.15 0.14 -17.93
CA TYR A 137 -10.60 0.24 -17.73
C TYR A 137 -11.08 1.62 -17.25
N LYS A 138 -10.15 2.51 -16.84
CA LYS A 138 -10.44 3.89 -16.37
C LYS A 138 -11.44 3.98 -15.20
N VAL A 139 -11.63 2.90 -14.46
CA VAL A 139 -12.56 2.83 -13.31
C VAL A 139 -12.06 3.63 -12.10
N PRO A 140 -12.98 4.19 -11.28
CA PRO A 140 -12.63 4.75 -9.98
C PRO A 140 -11.95 3.73 -9.07
N LEU A 141 -11.01 4.22 -8.26
CA LEU A 141 -10.24 3.42 -7.33
C LEU A 141 -10.38 4.01 -5.92
N PHE A 142 -11.12 3.33 -5.07
CA PHE A 142 -11.40 3.74 -3.70
C PHE A 142 -10.52 3.01 -2.69
N GLY A 143 -10.22 3.66 -1.57
CA GLY A 143 -9.44 3.10 -0.48
C GLY A 143 -10.15 3.22 0.88
N LEU A 144 -10.33 2.09 1.56
CA LEU A 144 -10.83 2.02 2.94
C LEU A 144 -9.70 1.48 3.85
N MET A 145 -9.18 2.36 4.70
CA MET A 145 -8.02 2.14 5.57
C MET A 145 -8.38 2.49 7.01
N ASP A 146 -7.55 2.09 7.98
CA ASP A 146 -7.78 2.47 9.38
C ASP A 146 -7.62 3.99 9.59
N CYS A 147 -8.35 4.53 10.59
CA CYS A 147 -8.28 5.93 11.00
C CYS A 147 -7.05 6.15 11.89
N ASP A 148 -5.87 5.91 11.32
CA ASP A 148 -4.58 6.06 11.99
C ASP A 148 -3.46 6.52 11.03
N PRO A 149 -2.25 6.87 11.55
CA PRO A 149 -1.18 7.38 10.69
C PRO A 149 -0.59 6.34 9.72
N HIS A 150 -0.80 5.05 9.96
CA HIS A 150 -0.38 3.99 9.04
C HIS A 150 -1.40 3.82 7.90
N GLY A 151 -2.70 3.77 8.19
CA GLY A 151 -3.76 3.73 7.16
C GLY A 151 -3.69 4.93 6.21
N ILE A 152 -3.46 6.14 6.74
CA ILE A 152 -3.23 7.34 5.92
C ILE A 152 -1.94 7.25 5.10
N GLU A 153 -0.83 6.74 5.64
CA GLU A 153 0.41 6.55 4.86
C GLU A 153 0.26 5.50 3.76
N ILE A 154 -0.59 4.48 3.96
CA ILE A 154 -0.95 3.48 2.95
C ILE A 154 -1.77 4.12 1.82
N ALA A 155 -2.80 4.91 2.15
CA ALA A 155 -3.55 5.71 1.18
C ALA A 155 -2.64 6.64 0.37
N MET A 156 -1.73 7.37 1.02
CA MET A 156 -0.71 8.18 0.36
C MET A 156 0.26 7.35 -0.51
N THR A 157 0.53 6.10 -0.14
CA THR A 157 1.43 5.20 -0.88
C THR A 157 0.79 4.69 -2.17
N TYR A 158 -0.52 4.45 -2.18
CA TYR A 158 -1.26 4.22 -3.43
C TYR A 158 -1.32 5.50 -4.27
N LYS A 159 -1.84 6.61 -3.71
CA LYS A 159 -2.10 7.85 -4.47
C LYS A 159 -0.84 8.50 -5.04
N TYR A 160 0.23 8.60 -4.24
CA TYR A 160 1.45 9.36 -4.56
C TYR A 160 2.71 8.49 -4.68
N GLY A 161 2.60 7.16 -4.55
CA GLY A 161 3.75 6.26 -4.51
C GLY A 161 4.47 6.25 -3.16
N GLY A 162 5.47 5.38 -3.04
CA GLY A 162 6.33 5.29 -1.85
C GLY A 162 7.29 6.49 -1.71
N ARG A 163 7.81 6.71 -0.50
CA ARG A 163 8.79 7.78 -0.22
C ARG A 163 10.11 7.61 -0.98
N LEU A 164 10.50 6.36 -1.23
CA LEU A 164 11.68 6.01 -2.02
C LEU A 164 11.24 5.65 -3.44
N LYS A 165 11.71 6.43 -4.42
CA LYS A 165 11.62 6.07 -5.84
C LYS A 165 12.87 5.27 -6.21
N SER A 166 12.74 3.95 -6.37
CA SER A 166 13.76 3.17 -7.10
C SER A 166 13.57 3.40 -8.59
N ALA A 167 14.66 3.67 -9.32
CA ALA A 167 14.65 3.78 -10.77
C ALA A 167 14.15 2.49 -11.45
N GLU A 168 14.45 1.33 -10.85
CA GLU A 168 14.10 -0.01 -11.35
C GLU A 168 12.60 -0.32 -11.22
N VAL A 169 11.95 0.23 -10.19
CA VAL A 169 10.52 -0.01 -9.91
C VAL A 169 9.62 0.96 -10.71
N GLY A 170 10.18 2.11 -11.09
CA GLY A 170 9.45 3.18 -11.78
C GLY A 170 8.38 3.84 -10.92
N ASP A 171 7.58 4.72 -11.54
CA ASP A 171 6.44 5.32 -10.88
C ASP A 171 5.25 4.35 -10.83
N LEU A 172 4.85 3.98 -9.62
CA LEU A 172 3.64 3.19 -9.34
C LEU A 172 2.61 3.97 -8.51
N SER A 173 2.59 5.30 -8.63
CA SER A 173 1.48 6.13 -8.14
C SER A 173 0.19 5.87 -8.92
N LEU A 174 -0.93 6.07 -8.24
CA LEU A 174 -2.31 5.89 -8.71
C LEU A 174 -3.08 7.20 -8.44
N PRO A 175 -2.91 8.24 -9.28
CA PRO A 175 -3.44 9.58 -8.96
C PRO A 175 -4.97 9.66 -8.89
N ASN A 176 -5.69 8.68 -9.44
CA ASN A 176 -7.13 8.51 -9.33
C ASN A 176 -7.57 7.77 -8.04
N PHE A 177 -6.66 7.47 -7.13
CA PHE A 177 -6.97 6.85 -5.83
C PHE A 177 -7.68 7.84 -4.91
N ILE A 178 -8.91 7.51 -4.53
CA ILE A 178 -9.75 8.29 -3.62
C ILE A 178 -9.83 7.54 -2.30
N TRP A 179 -9.22 8.09 -1.25
CA TRP A 179 -9.42 7.57 0.10
C TRP A 179 -10.81 7.96 0.59
N ILE A 180 -11.63 6.97 0.95
CA ILE A 180 -13.01 7.18 1.40
C ILE A 180 -13.18 7.06 2.91
N GLY A 181 -12.15 6.67 3.65
CA GLY A 181 -12.14 6.64 5.11
C GLY A 181 -11.40 5.44 5.70
N LEU A 182 -11.50 5.18 7.00
CA LEU A 182 -12.27 5.97 7.99
C LEU A 182 -11.65 7.35 8.23
N SER A 183 -12.42 8.43 8.03
CA SER A 183 -11.98 9.79 8.37
C SER A 183 -12.27 10.12 9.83
N ARG A 184 -11.25 10.63 10.55
CA ARG A 184 -11.39 11.13 11.91
C ARG A 184 -12.39 12.28 12.01
N SER A 185 -12.57 13.06 10.94
CA SER A 185 -13.61 14.10 10.90
C SER A 185 -15.03 13.53 10.89
N GLU A 186 -15.22 12.32 10.35
CA GLU A 186 -16.53 11.68 10.17
C GLU A 186 -16.91 10.69 11.27
N VAL A 187 -15.94 10.07 11.98
CA VAL A 187 -16.23 8.96 12.93
C VAL A 187 -17.19 9.32 14.08
N CYS A 188 -17.38 10.61 14.36
CA CYS A 188 -18.38 11.08 15.33
C CYS A 188 -19.84 10.80 14.89
N ARG A 189 -20.07 10.38 13.64
CA ARG A 189 -21.37 9.97 13.11
C ARG A 189 -21.75 8.53 13.46
N TYR A 190 -20.79 7.70 13.89
CA TYR A 190 -21.03 6.31 14.24
C TYR A 190 -21.20 6.14 15.77
N PRO A 191 -22.11 5.26 16.23
CA PRO A 191 -22.39 5.04 17.66
C PRO A 191 -21.30 4.20 18.36
N LEU A 192 -20.07 4.71 18.34
CA LEU A 192 -18.88 4.04 18.89
C LEU A 192 -18.70 4.37 20.38
N PRO A 193 -18.51 3.36 21.25
CA PRO A 193 -18.18 3.59 22.66
C PRO A 193 -16.74 4.11 22.78
N ARG A 194 -16.44 4.84 23.87
CA ARG A 194 -15.18 5.62 24.00
C ARG A 194 -13.94 4.75 24.00
N GLU A 195 -14.08 3.50 24.41
CA GLU A 195 -13.04 2.49 24.54
C GLU A 195 -12.44 2.07 23.19
N GLN A 196 -13.16 2.29 22.08
CA GLN A 196 -12.67 2.05 20.72
C GLN A 196 -11.69 3.13 20.24
N PHE A 197 -11.68 4.32 20.86
CA PHE A 197 -10.81 5.43 20.49
C PHE A 197 -9.45 5.30 21.18
N LEU A 198 -8.55 4.52 20.58
CA LEU A 198 -7.24 4.21 21.13
C LEU A 198 -6.33 5.47 21.14
N PRO A 199 -5.56 5.73 22.22
CA PRO A 199 -4.65 6.87 22.26
C PRO A 199 -3.47 6.69 21.30
N LEU A 200 -3.10 7.77 20.60
CA LEU A 200 -1.91 7.78 19.74
C LEU A 200 -0.62 7.63 20.55
N GLN A 201 0.28 6.76 20.08
CA GLN A 201 1.59 6.56 20.66
C GLN A 201 2.58 7.68 20.27
N LYS A 202 3.66 7.84 21.06
CA LYS A 202 4.72 8.83 20.80
C LYS A 202 5.39 8.67 19.43
N THR A 203 5.47 7.45 18.92
CA THR A 203 5.94 7.07 17.58
C THR A 203 4.96 7.51 16.50
N GLU A 204 3.68 7.30 16.73
CA GLU A 204 2.58 7.67 15.82
C GLU A 204 2.47 9.18 15.68
N PHE A 205 2.55 9.96 16.78
CA PHE A 205 2.62 11.43 16.70
C PHE A 205 3.76 11.94 15.81
N LYS A 206 4.96 11.33 15.91
CA LYS A 206 6.11 11.65 15.07
C LYS A 206 5.88 11.26 13.60
N LYS A 207 5.14 10.18 13.33
CA LYS A 207 4.72 9.79 11.99
C LYS A 207 3.71 10.80 11.44
N THR A 208 2.65 11.14 12.18
CA THR A 208 1.63 12.12 11.80
C THR A 208 2.25 13.45 11.38
N ALA A 209 3.20 13.99 12.15
CA ALA A 209 3.90 15.23 11.79
C ALA A 209 4.61 15.13 10.42
N LYS A 210 5.35 14.05 10.17
CA LYS A 210 6.01 13.78 8.86
C LYS A 210 5.04 13.53 7.71
N LEU A 211 3.80 13.15 8.00
CA LEU A 211 2.74 13.03 7.01
C LEU A 211 2.08 14.37 6.74
N CYS A 212 1.89 15.24 7.75
CA CYS A 212 1.44 16.62 7.55
C CYS A 212 2.39 17.38 6.62
N GLU A 213 3.70 17.32 6.88
CA GLU A 213 4.75 17.90 6.03
C GLU A 213 4.64 17.39 4.57
N ARG A 214 4.46 16.06 4.40
CA ARG A 214 4.32 15.42 3.10
C ARG A 214 3.03 15.83 2.38
N ALA A 215 1.90 15.90 3.09
CA ALA A 215 0.60 16.30 2.52
C ALA A 215 0.60 17.77 2.09
N ALA A 216 1.18 18.66 2.90
CA ALA A 216 1.36 20.07 2.55
C ALA A 216 2.26 20.25 1.31
N ALA A 217 3.38 19.51 1.22
CA ALA A 217 4.28 19.53 0.07
C ALA A 217 3.66 18.93 -1.22
N LEU A 218 2.66 18.05 -1.09
CA LEU A 218 1.87 17.50 -2.20
C LEU A 218 0.60 18.31 -2.49
N HIS A 219 0.34 19.36 -1.71
CA HIS A 219 -0.86 20.20 -1.76
C HIS A 219 -2.19 19.43 -1.60
N ASP A 220 -2.16 18.29 -0.90
CA ASP A 220 -3.37 17.56 -0.52
C ASP A 220 -3.93 18.11 0.79
N TRP A 221 -4.72 19.19 0.66
CA TRP A 221 -5.33 19.87 1.80
C TRP A 221 -6.32 18.98 2.55
N THR A 222 -7.01 18.07 1.87
CA THR A 222 -7.96 17.12 2.49
C THR A 222 -7.22 16.16 3.42
N LEU A 223 -6.13 15.53 2.97
CA LEU A 223 -5.29 14.70 3.81
C LEU A 223 -4.59 15.49 4.92
N LEU A 224 -4.22 16.75 4.69
CA LEU A 224 -3.64 17.61 5.72
C LEU A 224 -4.64 17.95 6.84
N CYS A 225 -5.88 18.30 6.48
CA CYS A 225 -6.98 18.51 7.43
C CYS A 225 -7.24 17.26 8.26
N GLU A 226 -7.36 16.09 7.62
CA GLU A 226 -7.51 14.80 8.29
C GLU A 226 -6.39 14.52 9.30
N LEU A 227 -5.13 14.66 8.89
CA LEU A 227 -3.96 14.46 9.75
C LEU A 227 -3.92 15.45 10.93
N ASN A 228 -4.43 16.67 10.74
CA ASN A 228 -4.61 17.63 11.84
C ASN A 228 -5.69 17.16 12.82
N CYS A 229 -6.88 16.74 12.34
CA CYS A 229 -7.94 16.18 13.18
C CYS A 229 -7.46 14.95 13.99
N LEU A 230 -6.66 14.07 13.38
CA LEU A 230 -6.04 12.93 14.05
C LEU A 230 -5.05 13.37 15.14
N ARG A 231 -4.21 14.37 14.85
CA ARG A 231 -3.23 14.94 15.79
C ARG A 231 -3.88 15.68 16.96
N GLU A 232 -4.96 16.41 16.71
CA GLU A 232 -5.72 17.20 17.70
C GLU A 232 -6.56 16.32 18.61
N SER A 233 -7.28 15.35 18.03
CA SER A 233 -8.09 14.38 18.79
C SER A 233 -7.26 13.39 19.59
N ARG A 234 -5.94 13.27 19.30
CA ARG A 234 -4.96 12.39 19.98
C ARG A 234 -5.36 10.91 20.01
N THR A 235 -6.32 10.52 19.19
CA THR A 235 -6.93 9.19 19.18
C THR A 235 -7.00 8.64 17.76
N LYS A 236 -6.85 7.33 17.65
CA LYS A 236 -7.03 6.56 16.41
C LYS A 236 -8.18 5.57 16.56
N LEU A 237 -8.65 5.04 15.43
CA LEU A 237 -9.74 4.07 15.37
C LEU A 237 -9.47 3.03 14.28
N GLU A 238 -9.64 1.75 14.60
CA GLU A 238 -9.51 0.66 13.63
C GLU A 238 -10.85 0.38 12.93
N LEU A 239 -10.84 -0.07 11.68
CA LEU A 239 -12.03 -0.47 10.92
C LEU A 239 -12.84 -1.58 11.63
N GLU A 240 -12.18 -2.41 12.44
CA GLU A 240 -12.80 -3.46 13.25
C GLU A 240 -13.79 -2.89 14.29
N ALA A 241 -13.56 -1.66 14.78
CA ALA A 241 -14.50 -0.99 15.68
C ALA A 241 -15.84 -0.68 14.99
N ILE A 242 -15.83 -0.36 13.69
CA ILE A 242 -17.06 -0.17 12.90
C ILE A 242 -17.74 -1.51 12.62
N SER A 243 -16.98 -2.54 12.25
CA SER A 243 -17.49 -3.91 12.10
C SER A 243 -18.14 -4.46 13.38
N GLY A 244 -17.76 -3.93 14.55
CA GLY A 244 -18.28 -4.30 15.85
C GLY A 244 -19.60 -3.64 16.25
N ILE A 245 -20.09 -2.63 15.50
CA ILE A 245 -21.34 -1.92 15.83
C ILE A 245 -22.56 -2.83 15.65
N ALA A 246 -22.67 -3.46 14.47
CA ALA A 246 -23.71 -4.42 14.15
C ALA A 246 -23.25 -5.35 13.00
N PRO A 247 -23.81 -6.56 12.88
CA PRO A 247 -23.55 -7.43 11.72
C PRO A 247 -23.89 -6.72 10.41
N GLY A 248 -22.97 -6.73 9.43
CA GLY A 248 -23.17 -6.07 8.14
C GLY A 248 -22.98 -4.55 8.13
N PHE A 249 -22.72 -3.89 9.27
CA PHE A 249 -22.64 -2.42 9.36
C PHE A 249 -21.62 -1.80 8.39
N MET A 250 -20.52 -2.50 8.10
CA MET A 250 -19.51 -2.02 7.16
C MET A 250 -20.05 -1.93 5.72
N CYS A 251 -20.79 -2.94 5.26
CA CYS A 251 -21.45 -2.93 3.95
C CYS A 251 -22.69 -2.02 3.94
N ASN A 252 -23.58 -2.22 4.91
CA ASN A 252 -24.94 -1.71 4.88
C ASN A 252 -25.03 -0.21 5.20
N GLU A 253 -24.11 0.32 6.03
CA GLU A 253 -24.09 1.73 6.44
C GLU A 253 -22.86 2.45 5.84
N LEU A 254 -21.65 2.08 6.28
CA LEU A 254 -20.41 2.80 5.94
C LEU A 254 -20.14 2.84 4.43
N LEU A 255 -20.16 1.68 3.77
CA LEU A 255 -19.92 1.59 2.33
C LEU A 255 -21.16 1.97 1.52
N ALA A 256 -22.36 1.78 2.05
CA ALA A 256 -23.60 2.21 1.40
C ALA A 256 -23.66 3.72 1.20
N GLU A 257 -23.30 4.50 2.22
CA GLU A 257 -23.17 5.95 2.10
C GLU A 257 -22.07 6.32 1.10
N LYS A 258 -20.87 5.73 1.26
CA LYS A 258 -19.66 6.15 0.53
C LYS A 258 -19.61 5.68 -0.93
N LEU A 259 -20.39 4.66 -1.29
CA LEU A 259 -20.45 4.06 -2.62
C LEU A 259 -21.90 3.99 -3.16
N ALA A 260 -22.79 4.90 -2.73
CA ALA A 260 -24.23 4.89 -3.05
C ALA A 260 -24.56 4.79 -4.55
N GLU A 261 -23.72 5.38 -5.42
CA GLU A 261 -23.84 5.31 -6.88
C GLU A 261 -23.64 3.88 -7.42
N PHE A 262 -22.86 3.05 -6.71
CA PHE A 262 -22.44 1.72 -7.12
C PHE A 262 -23.23 0.58 -6.46
N ARG A 263 -24.17 0.86 -5.56
CA ARG A 263 -25.10 -0.15 -5.03
C ARG A 263 -25.95 -0.79 -6.13
N CYS A 264 -26.18 -2.10 -6.01
CA CYS A 264 -27.10 -2.84 -6.88
C CYS A 264 -28.56 -2.40 -6.66
N GLU A 265 -29.31 -2.31 -7.75
CA GLU A 265 -30.70 -1.81 -7.75
C GLU A 265 -31.65 -2.67 -6.91
N THR A 266 -31.43 -3.99 -6.87
CA THR A 266 -32.19 -4.94 -6.04
C THR A 266 -32.16 -4.60 -4.55
N HIS A 267 -31.09 -3.99 -4.04
CA HIS A 267 -30.98 -3.58 -2.64
C HIS A 267 -31.60 -2.20 -2.37
N ARG A 268 -31.74 -1.32 -3.38
CA ARG A 268 -32.46 -0.03 -3.21
C ARG A 268 -33.95 -0.24 -2.95
N GLN A 269 -34.56 -1.27 -3.51
CA GLN A 269 -35.98 -1.57 -3.31
C GLN A 269 -36.26 -2.06 -1.88
N ILE A 270 -35.42 -2.96 -1.35
CA ILE A 270 -35.59 -3.54 0.00
C ILE A 270 -35.49 -2.46 1.10
N GLU A 271 -34.62 -1.46 0.98
CA GLU A 271 -34.52 -0.37 1.96
C GLU A 271 -35.70 0.61 1.89
N ASN A 272 -36.22 0.89 0.69
CA ASN A 272 -37.42 1.70 0.52
C ASN A 272 -38.67 0.98 1.08
N ASP A 273 -38.72 -0.35 1.01
CA ASP A 273 -39.83 -1.15 1.57
C ASP A 273 -39.75 -1.30 3.10
N LEU A 274 -38.58 -1.05 3.71
CA LEU A 274 -38.33 -1.15 5.16
C LEU A 274 -38.41 0.20 5.90
N THR A 275 -38.67 1.30 5.19
CA THR A 275 -38.91 2.63 5.78
C THR A 275 -40.36 3.08 5.54
N PRO A 276 -41.30 2.81 6.47
CA PRO A 276 -42.65 3.36 6.40
C PRO A 276 -42.61 4.90 6.53
N LEU A 277 -43.45 5.56 5.73
CA LEU A 277 -43.74 7.01 5.79
C LEU A 277 -44.30 7.45 7.15
#